data_AF-A0A0Q2XRH0-F1
#
_entry.id   AF-A0A0Q2XRH0-F1
#
_cell.length_a   1.000
_cell.length_b   1.000
_cell.length_c   1.000
_cell.angle_alpha   90.00
_cell.angle_beta   90.00
_cell.angle_gamma   90.00
#
_symmetry.space_group_name_H-M   'P 1'
#
loop_
_entity.id
_entity.type
_entity.pdbx_description
1 polymer ?
#
loop_
_entity_poly.entity_id
_entity_poly.type
_entity_poly.pdbx_seq_one_letter_code
_entity_poly.pdbx_strand_id
1 'polypeptide(L)'
;MGDALKPCPFCGGNAAISKDYDPDGSGAFYAIRCNNCRAQSSNVYAVETCPIHFAQVRGAWNTRAEADALRAEVERLRGELRSVARLAHSGLQSGKRISEQSCLELILKDARAALAPTGDAQKAPADTVEVMAVDCVGCGKPATGRCMVDCGMSLCGYPVCDTCAHVDEGYGWSHKPRRTTGGDA
;
A
#
# COMPACT_ATOMS: atom_id res chain seq x y z
N MET A 1 -24.51 -11.80 8.07
CA MET A 1 -23.72 -11.42 6.88
C MET A 1 -22.42 -12.22 6.91
N GLY A 2 -22.33 -13.23 6.05
CA GLY A 2 -21.10 -13.84 5.54
C GLY A 2 -20.03 -14.38 6.51
N ASP A 3 -20.34 -15.44 7.27
CA ASP A 3 -19.33 -16.21 8.04
C ASP A 3 -18.34 -17.01 7.16
N ALA A 4 -18.61 -17.12 5.86
CA ALA A 4 -17.84 -17.91 4.93
C ALA A 4 -16.55 -17.21 4.46
N LEU A 5 -15.47 -17.99 4.34
CA LEU A 5 -14.22 -17.53 3.75
C LEU A 5 -14.36 -17.31 2.24
N LYS A 6 -13.90 -16.16 1.75
CA LYS A 6 -13.74 -15.92 0.30
C LYS A 6 -12.56 -16.76 -0.25
N PRO A 7 -12.61 -17.15 -1.55
CA PRO A 7 -11.49 -17.81 -2.20
C PRO A 7 -10.25 -16.93 -2.19
N CYS A 8 -9.09 -17.56 -2.42
CA CYS A 8 -7.81 -16.88 -2.47
C CYS A 8 -7.80 -15.78 -3.56
N PRO A 9 -7.42 -14.54 -3.23
CA PRO A 9 -7.42 -13.45 -4.20
C PRO A 9 -6.34 -13.59 -5.28
N PHE A 10 -5.31 -14.42 -5.05
CA PHE A 10 -4.18 -14.58 -5.97
C PHE A 10 -4.37 -15.71 -6.98
N CYS A 11 -5.00 -16.82 -6.58
CA CYS A 11 -5.15 -18.00 -7.44
C CYS A 11 -6.58 -18.56 -7.53
N GLY A 12 -7.55 -17.96 -6.83
CA GLY A 12 -8.92 -18.46 -6.76
C GLY A 12 -9.10 -19.76 -5.95
N GLY A 13 -8.01 -20.35 -5.43
CA GLY A 13 -8.05 -21.60 -4.69
C GLY A 13 -8.67 -21.50 -3.29
N ASN A 14 -8.93 -22.65 -2.68
CA ASN A 14 -9.50 -22.74 -1.34
C ASN A 14 -8.53 -22.25 -0.26
N ALA A 15 -9.07 -21.48 0.68
CA ALA A 15 -8.35 -20.96 1.84
C ALA A 15 -8.93 -21.55 3.12
N ALA A 16 -8.07 -21.82 4.09
CA ALA A 16 -8.45 -22.39 5.38
C ALA A 16 -7.71 -21.66 6.51
N ILE A 17 -8.27 -21.74 7.72
CA ILE A 17 -7.62 -21.20 8.91
C ILE A 17 -6.48 -22.14 9.31
N SER A 18 -5.28 -21.57 9.44
CA SER A 18 -4.08 -22.20 9.97
C SER A 18 -3.89 -21.78 11.42
N LYS A 19 -3.40 -22.71 12.25
CA LYS A 19 -3.06 -22.49 13.65
C LYS A 19 -1.63 -22.95 13.87
N ASP A 20 -0.76 -22.03 14.21
CA ASP A 20 0.64 -22.30 14.55
C ASP A 20 0.87 -21.97 16.03
N TYR A 21 1.48 -22.88 16.78
CA TYR A 21 1.70 -22.69 18.23
C TYR A 21 2.95 -21.85 18.46
N ASP A 22 2.86 -20.96 19.45
CA ASP A 22 4.01 -20.19 19.91
C ASP A 22 4.99 -21.11 20.68
N PRO A 23 6.31 -21.03 20.45
CA PRO A 23 7.30 -21.88 21.12
C PRO A 23 7.26 -21.77 22.66
N ASP A 24 6.86 -20.61 23.18
CA ASP A 24 6.77 -20.34 24.62
C ASP A 24 5.49 -20.93 25.24
N GLY A 25 4.65 -21.60 24.45
CA GLY A 25 3.47 -22.36 24.90
C GLY A 25 2.31 -21.51 25.41
N SER A 26 2.44 -20.18 25.35
CA SER A 26 1.48 -19.24 25.94
C SER A 26 0.30 -18.89 25.03
N GLY A 27 0.31 -19.30 23.76
CA GLY A 27 -0.78 -19.06 22.82
C GLY A 27 -0.58 -19.68 21.44
N ALA A 28 -1.44 -19.28 20.51
CA ALA A 28 -1.34 -19.68 19.11
C ALA A 28 -1.55 -18.49 18.17
N PHE A 29 -0.85 -18.53 17.04
CA PHE A 29 -1.05 -17.63 15.93
C PHE A 29 -2.10 -18.21 14.98
N TYR A 30 -3.12 -17.41 14.69
CA TYR A 30 -4.16 -17.73 13.73
C TYR A 30 -3.97 -16.89 12.47
N ALA A 31 -4.00 -17.55 11.32
CA ALA A 31 -3.99 -16.90 10.02
C ALA A 31 -4.87 -17.68 9.05
N ILE A 32 -5.27 -17.06 7.94
CA ILE A 32 -5.85 -17.78 6.81
C ILE A 32 -4.76 -18.02 5.78
N ARG A 33 -4.62 -19.27 5.35
CA ARG A 33 -3.63 -19.69 4.35
C ARG A 33 -4.34 -20.34 3.18
N CYS A 34 -3.92 -20.01 1.96
CA CYS A 34 -4.36 -20.69 0.75
C CYS A 34 -3.68 -22.05 0.63
N ASN A 35 -4.46 -23.10 0.35
CA ASN A 35 -3.92 -24.44 0.18
C ASN A 35 -3.17 -24.64 -1.15
N ASN A 36 -3.43 -23.78 -2.14
CA ASN A 36 -2.84 -23.88 -3.47
C ASN A 36 -1.56 -23.04 -3.59
N CYS A 37 -1.66 -21.71 -3.48
CA CYS A 37 -0.52 -20.81 -3.67
C CYS A 37 0.19 -20.38 -2.38
N ARG A 38 -0.24 -20.89 -1.22
CA ARG A 38 0.33 -20.58 0.12
C ARG A 38 0.27 -19.11 0.56
N ALA A 39 -0.37 -18.22 -0.19
CA ALA A 39 -0.65 -16.86 0.27
C ALA A 39 -1.36 -16.89 1.62
N GLN A 40 -0.96 -16.00 2.54
CA GLN A 40 -1.48 -15.95 3.91
C GLN A 40 -1.92 -14.56 4.33
N SER A 41 -2.88 -14.48 5.26
CA SER A 41 -3.23 -13.25 5.97
C SER A 41 -2.16 -12.90 7.00
N SER A 42 -2.30 -11.71 7.60
CA SER A 42 -1.61 -11.37 8.85
C SER A 42 -1.92 -12.40 9.94
N ASN A 43 -0.93 -12.65 10.79
CA ASN A 43 -1.07 -13.49 11.98
C ASN A 43 -1.75 -12.69 13.10
N VAL A 44 -2.72 -13.32 13.77
CA VAL A 44 -3.34 -12.80 14.99
C VAL A 44 -2.97 -13.74 16.13
N TYR A 45 -2.29 -13.21 17.14
CA TYR A 45 -1.93 -13.96 18.34
C TYR A 45 -3.11 -14.04 19.30
N ALA A 46 -3.39 -15.22 19.83
CA ALA A 46 -4.38 -15.40 20.88
C ALA A 46 -3.99 -16.51 21.85
N VAL A 47 -4.13 -16.21 23.14
CA VAL A 47 -3.89 -17.13 24.27
C VAL A 47 -5.04 -18.12 24.48
N GLU A 48 -6.27 -17.74 24.07
CA GLU A 48 -7.47 -18.56 24.15
C GLU A 48 -8.22 -18.62 22.81
N THR A 49 -8.84 -19.77 22.52
CA THR A 49 -9.56 -20.04 21.27
C THR A 49 -10.93 -19.35 21.27
N CYS A 50 -10.96 -18.02 21.28
CA CYS A 50 -12.19 -17.25 21.24
C CYS A 50 -12.74 -17.12 19.81
N PRO A 51 -14.06 -17.35 19.58
CA PRO A 51 -14.72 -17.14 18.28
C PRO A 51 -14.48 -15.77 17.65
N ILE A 52 -14.23 -14.74 18.46
CA ILE A 52 -13.95 -13.37 18.02
C ILE A 52 -12.66 -13.31 17.17
N HIS A 53 -11.63 -14.07 17.51
CA HIS A 53 -10.37 -14.08 16.77
C HIS A 53 -10.55 -14.67 15.36
N PHE A 54 -11.38 -15.69 15.22
CA PHE A 54 -11.70 -16.23 13.89
C PHE A 54 -12.46 -15.24 13.01
N ALA A 55 -13.32 -14.40 13.60
CA ALA A 55 -14.01 -13.35 12.87
C ALA A 55 -13.04 -12.24 12.42
N GLN A 56 -12.08 -11.86 13.25
CA GLN A 56 -11.05 -10.87 12.90
C GLN A 56 -10.15 -11.35 11.76
N VAL A 57 -9.61 -12.56 11.84
CA VAL A 57 -8.76 -13.14 10.80
C VAL A 57 -9.56 -13.31 9.49
N ARG A 58 -10.81 -13.80 9.57
CA ARG A 58 -11.72 -13.88 8.41
C ARG A 58 -12.01 -12.51 7.82
N GLY A 59 -12.27 -11.51 8.65
CA GLY A 59 -12.50 -10.13 8.23
C GLY A 59 -11.32 -9.61 7.43
N ALA A 60 -10.11 -9.70 8.00
CA ALA A 60 -8.88 -9.30 7.32
C ALA A 60 -8.68 -10.01 5.98
N TRP A 61 -8.85 -11.34 5.93
CA TRP A 61 -8.75 -12.10 4.68
C TRP A 61 -9.84 -11.77 3.67
N ASN A 62 -11.04 -11.38 4.12
CA ASN A 62 -12.17 -11.09 3.24
C ASN A 62 -12.22 -9.61 2.79
N THR A 63 -11.44 -8.74 3.43
CA THR A 63 -11.27 -7.34 3.04
C THR A 63 -10.68 -7.24 1.65
N ARG A 64 -11.38 -6.53 0.77
CA ARG A 64 -10.97 -6.28 -0.62
C ARG A 64 -11.07 -4.80 -0.95
N ALA A 65 -10.80 -3.93 0.03
CA ALA A 65 -11.04 -2.50 -0.06
C ALA A 65 -10.42 -1.86 -1.31
N GLU A 66 -9.17 -2.19 -1.65
CA GLU A 66 -8.52 -1.69 -2.87
C GLU A 66 -9.19 -2.20 -4.15
N ALA A 67 -9.52 -3.49 -4.22
CA ALA A 67 -10.20 -4.06 -5.38
C ALA A 67 -11.64 -3.54 -5.51
N ASP A 68 -12.31 -3.25 -4.40
CA ASP A 68 -13.63 -2.62 -4.37
C ASP A 68 -13.54 -1.16 -4.84
N ALA A 69 -12.54 -0.40 -4.37
CA ALA A 69 -12.27 0.96 -4.83
C ALA A 69 -11.93 1.02 -6.33
N LEU A 70 -11.06 0.12 -6.80
CA LEU A 70 -10.74 0.00 -8.23
C LEU A 70 -11.97 -0.38 -9.06
N ARG A 71 -12.83 -1.27 -8.58
CA ARG A 71 -14.09 -1.61 -9.25
C ARG A 71 -15.03 -0.40 -9.32
N ALA A 72 -15.15 0.37 -8.25
CA ALA A 72 -15.95 1.58 -8.22
C ALA A 72 -15.44 2.61 -9.24
N GLU A 73 -14.12 2.78 -9.32
CA GLU A 73 -13.48 3.69 -10.26
C GLU A 73 -13.68 3.25 -11.72
N VAL A 74 -13.55 1.96 -12.02
CA VAL A 74 -13.83 1.42 -13.36
C VAL A 74 -15.29 1.69 -13.77
N GLU A 75 -16.25 1.51 -12.86
CA GLU A 75 -17.66 1.78 -13.18
C GLU A 75 -17.94 3.28 -13.36
N ARG A 76 -17.27 4.14 -12.58
CA ARG A 76 -17.30 5.60 -12.76
C ARG A 76 -16.82 5.98 -14.16
N LEU A 77 -15.63 5.52 -14.54
CA LEU A 77 -15.02 5.78 -15.86
C LEU A 77 -15.87 5.23 -17.01
N ARG A 78 -16.47 4.03 -16.85
CA ARG A 78 -17.42 3.48 -17.83
C ARG A 78 -18.66 4.35 -17.99
N GLY A 79 -19.15 4.95 -16.91
CA GLY A 79 -20.24 5.92 -16.93
C GLY A 79 -19.89 7.16 -17.75
N GLU A 80 -18.71 7.72 -17.52
CA GLU A 80 -18.20 8.88 -18.27
C GLU A 80 -18.04 8.57 -19.75
N LEU A 81 -17.45 7.41 -20.09
CA LEU A 81 -17.27 6.99 -21.47
C LEU A 81 -18.62 6.86 -22.20
N ARG A 82 -19.65 6.34 -21.54
CA ARG A 82 -21.01 6.28 -22.11
C ARG A 82 -21.60 7.66 -22.37
N SER A 83 -21.31 8.65 -21.52
CA SER A 83 -21.76 10.03 -21.72
C SER A 83 -21.06 10.68 -22.92
N VAL A 84 -19.73 10.50 -23.04
CA VAL A 84 -18.97 10.97 -24.21
C VAL A 84 -19.48 10.32 -25.50
N ALA A 85 -19.70 9.01 -25.48
CA ALA A 85 -20.22 8.28 -26.64
C ALA A 85 -21.60 8.83 -27.09
N ARG A 86 -22.48 9.17 -26.14
CA ARG A 86 -23.78 9.80 -26.45
C ARG A 86 -23.62 11.16 -27.09
N LEU A 87 -22.75 12.02 -26.56
CA LEU A 87 -22.49 13.35 -27.13
C LEU A 87 -21.93 13.24 -28.56
N ALA A 88 -20.99 12.34 -28.79
CA ALA A 88 -20.43 12.09 -30.11
C ALA A 88 -21.50 11.58 -31.09
N HIS A 89 -22.36 10.64 -30.65
CA HIS A 89 -23.45 10.12 -31.46
C HIS A 89 -24.48 11.19 -31.84
N SER A 90 -24.88 12.05 -30.89
CA SER A 90 -25.76 13.18 -31.16
C SER A 90 -25.14 14.21 -32.12
N GLY A 91 -23.84 14.46 -32.00
CA GLY A 91 -23.08 15.28 -32.94
C GLY A 91 -23.14 14.74 -34.37
N LEU A 92 -22.87 13.45 -34.54
CA LEU A 92 -22.98 12.74 -35.82
C LEU A 92 -24.38 12.81 -36.43
N GLN A 93 -25.44 12.58 -35.64
CA GLN A 93 -26.83 12.65 -36.13
C GLN A 93 -27.24 14.05 -36.60
N SER A 94 -26.68 15.10 -35.99
CA SER A 94 -27.00 16.48 -36.35
C SER A 94 -26.30 17.00 -37.62
N GLY A 95 -25.43 16.21 -38.25
CA GLY A 95 -24.65 16.62 -39.42
C GLY A 95 -23.62 17.72 -39.16
N LYS A 96 -23.51 18.20 -37.91
CA LYS A 96 -22.47 19.15 -37.48
C LYS A 96 -21.15 18.40 -37.35
N ARG A 97 -20.20 18.73 -38.22
CA ARG A 97 -18.79 18.42 -38.00
C ARG A 97 -18.33 19.19 -36.76
N ILE A 98 -18.25 18.51 -35.63
CA ILE A 98 -17.58 19.01 -34.45
C ILE A 98 -16.08 18.83 -34.71
N SER A 99 -15.28 19.88 -34.58
CA SER A 99 -13.83 19.75 -34.67
C SER A 99 -13.33 18.91 -33.50
N GLU A 100 -12.21 18.20 -33.71
CA GLU A 100 -11.55 17.41 -32.66
C GLU A 100 -11.30 18.26 -31.40
N GLN A 101 -10.94 19.53 -31.60
CA GLN A 101 -10.68 20.50 -30.54
C GLN A 101 -11.95 20.87 -29.75
N SER A 102 -13.08 21.04 -30.42
CA SER A 102 -14.37 21.28 -29.74
C SER A 102 -14.89 20.05 -29.00
N CYS A 103 -14.62 18.84 -29.51
CA CYS A 103 -14.88 17.61 -28.76
C CYS A 103 -14.01 17.52 -27.50
N LEU A 104 -12.72 17.85 -27.62
CA LEU A 104 -11.78 17.83 -26.50
C LEU A 104 -12.19 18.83 -25.41
N GLU A 105 -12.57 20.06 -25.79
CA GLU A 105 -13.02 21.07 -24.83
C GLU A 105 -14.30 20.68 -24.09
N LEU A 106 -15.25 20.05 -24.77
CA LEU A 106 -16.47 19.54 -24.13
C LEU A 106 -16.16 18.44 -23.11
N ILE A 107 -15.30 17.49 -23.47
CA ILE A 107 -14.86 16.41 -22.57
C ILE A 107 -14.11 16.99 -21.36
N LEU A 108 -13.22 17.95 -21.57
CA LEU A 108 -12.44 18.59 -20.50
C LEU A 108 -13.31 19.44 -19.57
N LYS A 109 -14.37 20.09 -20.09
CA LYS A 109 -15.31 20.85 -19.28
C LYS A 109 -16.11 19.94 -18.33
N ASP A 110 -16.59 18.81 -18.83
CA ASP A 110 -17.34 17.85 -18.03
C ASP A 110 -16.43 17.12 -17.02
N ALA A 111 -15.22 16.75 -17.43
CA ALA A 111 -14.22 16.16 -16.52
C ALA A 111 -13.85 17.13 -15.38
N ARG A 112 -13.71 18.43 -15.66
CA ARG A 112 -13.47 19.45 -14.62
C ARG A 112 -14.65 19.61 -13.67
N ALA A 113 -15.89 19.49 -14.16
CA ALA A 113 -17.07 19.54 -13.32
C ALA A 113 -17.19 18.28 -12.42
N ALA A 114 -16.81 17.10 -12.94
CA ALA A 114 -16.79 15.86 -12.18
C ALA A 114 -15.65 15.80 -11.15
N LEU A 115 -14.51 16.44 -11.44
CA LEU A 115 -13.36 16.56 -10.53
C LEU A 115 -13.44 17.76 -9.60
N ALA A 116 -14.43 18.64 -9.77
CA ALA A 116 -14.67 19.73 -8.82
C ALA A 116 -15.03 19.10 -7.48
N PRO A 117 -14.36 19.48 -6.38
CA PRO A 117 -14.62 18.89 -5.07
C PRO A 117 -16.08 19.14 -4.71
N THR A 118 -16.88 18.07 -4.72
CA THR A 118 -18.22 18.09 -4.15
C THR A 118 -18.05 18.42 -2.67
N GLY A 119 -18.69 19.50 -2.21
CA GLY A 119 -18.45 20.17 -0.93
C GLY A 119 -18.62 19.35 0.37
N ASP A 120 -18.72 18.03 0.29
CA ASP A 120 -18.80 17.10 1.41
C ASP A 120 -17.55 16.21 1.55
N ALA A 121 -16.48 16.48 0.78
CA ALA A 121 -15.17 15.94 1.08
C ALA A 121 -14.66 16.58 2.38
N GLN A 122 -15.00 15.94 3.49
CA GLN A 122 -14.38 16.15 4.79
C GLN A 122 -12.89 16.42 4.58
N LYS A 123 -12.46 17.58 5.07
CA LYS A 123 -11.09 18.04 5.21
C LYS A 123 -10.20 16.86 5.61
N ALA A 124 -9.62 16.18 4.62
CA ALA A 124 -8.46 15.35 4.87
C ALA A 124 -7.42 16.32 5.44
N PRO A 125 -6.89 16.09 6.65
CA PRO A 125 -5.77 16.89 7.10
C PRO A 125 -4.71 16.78 6.01
N ALA A 126 -4.25 17.93 5.53
CA ALA A 126 -2.99 17.97 4.82
C ALA A 126 -1.98 17.39 5.81
N ASP A 127 -1.64 16.11 5.63
CA ASP A 127 -0.46 15.51 6.22
C ASP A 127 0.73 16.24 5.58
N THR A 128 1.00 17.46 6.05
CA THR A 128 2.37 17.85 6.30
C THR A 128 2.89 16.80 7.27
N VAL A 129 3.41 15.70 6.72
CA VAL A 129 4.27 14.82 7.47
C VAL A 129 5.44 15.71 7.85
N GLU A 130 5.38 16.29 9.04
CA GLU A 130 6.59 16.73 9.73
C GLU A 130 7.45 15.49 9.79
N VAL A 131 8.39 15.40 8.85
CA VAL A 131 9.43 14.39 8.87
C VAL A 131 10.21 14.69 10.13
N MET A 132 9.83 14.04 11.24
CA MET A 132 10.57 14.12 12.49
C MET A 132 12.02 13.87 12.13
N ALA A 133 12.88 14.87 12.31
CA ALA A 133 14.29 14.75 12.03
C ALA A 133 14.81 13.60 12.90
N VAL A 134 15.09 12.46 12.28
CA VAL A 134 15.62 11.29 12.98
C VAL A 134 17.13 11.43 12.98
N ASP A 135 17.76 11.24 14.13
CA ASP A 135 19.21 11.30 14.24
C ASP A 135 19.87 10.09 13.58
N CYS A 136 21.02 10.34 12.96
CA CYS A 136 21.89 9.34 12.37
C CYS A 136 22.39 8.39 13.45
N VAL A 137 22.15 7.09 13.29
CA VAL A 137 22.59 6.08 14.27
C VAL A 137 24.11 5.96 14.40
N GLY A 138 24.88 6.49 13.45
CA GLY A 138 26.35 6.44 13.49
C GLY A 138 27.01 7.62 14.21
N CYS A 139 26.36 8.80 14.27
CA CYS A 139 27.00 10.01 14.80
C CYS A 139 26.07 10.94 15.59
N GLY A 140 24.76 10.67 15.65
CA GLY A 140 23.78 11.49 16.36
C GLY A 140 23.39 12.81 15.68
N LYS A 141 23.92 13.12 14.50
CA LYS A 141 23.51 14.30 13.71
C LYS A 141 22.22 14.01 12.92
N PRO A 142 21.45 15.02 12.47
CA PRO A 142 20.27 14.79 11.66
C PRO A 142 20.56 13.88 10.45
N ALA A 143 19.80 12.79 10.31
CA ALA A 143 19.95 11.89 9.18
C ALA A 143 19.46 12.57 7.90
N THR A 144 20.21 12.37 6.82
CA THR A 144 19.85 12.87 5.49
C THR A 144 19.22 11.78 4.63
N GLY A 145 19.23 10.53 5.10
CA GLY A 145 18.62 9.40 4.41
C GLY A 145 18.60 8.12 5.23
N ARG A 146 18.44 6.99 4.55
CA ARG A 146 18.45 5.64 5.13
C ARG A 146 19.59 4.82 4.55
N CYS A 147 20.15 3.92 5.35
CA CYS A 147 21.19 3.01 4.93
C CYS A 147 20.59 1.97 3.97
N MET A 148 21.16 1.88 2.77
CA MET A 148 20.69 0.96 1.71
C MET A 148 21.63 -0.22 1.50
N VAL A 149 22.51 -0.50 2.47
CA VAL A 149 23.41 -1.66 2.39
C VAL A 149 22.63 -2.94 2.65
N ASP A 150 22.85 -3.94 1.79
CA ASP A 150 22.28 -5.27 1.90
C ASP A 150 22.96 -6.03 3.04
N CYS A 151 22.19 -6.40 4.06
CA CYS A 151 22.66 -7.13 5.24
C CYS A 151 22.33 -8.63 5.14
N GLY A 152 22.36 -9.18 3.92
CA GLY A 152 22.25 -10.61 3.62
C GLY A 152 20.85 -11.06 3.22
N MET A 153 19.79 -10.51 3.84
CA MET A 153 18.39 -10.88 3.53
C MET A 153 17.44 -9.66 3.46
N SER A 154 17.91 -8.48 3.85
CA SER A 154 17.14 -7.24 3.83
C SER A 154 18.05 -6.01 3.79
N LEU A 155 17.50 -4.90 3.30
CA LEU A 155 18.15 -3.60 3.37
C LEU A 155 18.17 -3.13 4.84
N CYS A 156 19.31 -2.58 5.26
CA CYS A 156 19.52 -2.06 6.61
C CYS A 156 18.41 -1.08 7.06
N GLY A 157 18.09 -0.07 6.26
CA GLY A 157 16.96 0.85 6.47
C GLY A 157 17.12 1.86 7.62
N TYR A 158 18.19 1.78 8.42
CA TYR A 158 18.47 2.70 9.53
C TYR A 158 18.78 4.12 9.05
N PRO A 159 18.38 5.15 9.81
CA PRO A 159 18.63 6.55 9.45
C PRO A 159 20.13 6.87 9.55
N VAL A 160 20.71 7.36 8.46
CA VAL A 160 22.15 7.70 8.37
C VAL A 160 22.35 9.04 7.67
N CYS A 161 23.38 9.77 8.08
CA CYS A 161 23.86 10.92 7.32
C CYS A 161 24.81 10.48 6.19
N ASP A 162 25.08 11.40 5.27
CA ASP A 162 26.01 11.27 4.15
C ASP A 162 27.45 10.89 4.55
N THR A 163 27.85 11.31 5.75
CA THR A 163 29.19 11.11 6.32
C THR A 163 29.33 9.84 7.15
N CYS A 164 28.26 9.09 7.39
CA CYS A 164 28.33 7.78 8.03
C CYS A 164 28.18 6.65 7.00
N ALA A 165 28.75 5.49 7.32
CA ALA A 165 28.66 4.30 6.50
C ALA A 165 28.37 3.08 7.36
N HIS A 166 27.77 2.09 6.71
CA HIS A 166 27.62 0.74 7.23
C HIS A 166 28.99 0.07 7.27
N VAL A 167 29.34 -0.55 8.40
CA VAL A 167 30.62 -1.23 8.61
C VAL A 167 30.33 -2.65 9.10
N ASP A 168 30.90 -3.62 8.39
CA ASP A 168 30.94 -5.02 8.78
C ASP A 168 32.00 -5.23 9.88
N GLU A 169 31.61 -5.80 11.02
CA GLU A 169 32.50 -6.17 12.12
C GLU A 169 32.69 -7.68 12.25
N GLY A 170 32.37 -8.45 11.20
CA GLY A 170 32.56 -9.89 11.11
C GLY A 170 31.44 -10.72 11.76
N TYR A 171 31.04 -10.35 12.98
CA TYR A 171 29.90 -10.97 13.69
C TYR A 171 28.71 -10.02 13.89
N GLY A 172 28.75 -8.85 13.27
CA GLY A 172 27.73 -7.83 13.42
C GLY A 172 27.96 -6.64 12.51
N TRP A 173 27.02 -5.70 12.56
CA TRP A 173 27.00 -4.52 11.71
C TRP A 173 26.87 -3.27 12.58
N SER A 174 27.60 -2.21 12.22
CA SER A 174 27.48 -0.91 12.87
C SER A 174 27.49 0.22 11.86
N HIS A 175 27.06 1.40 12.27
CA HIS A 175 27.23 2.62 11.48
C HIS A 175 28.31 3.47 12.11
N LYS A 176 29.32 3.84 11.33
CA LYS A 176 30.42 4.68 11.80
C LYS A 176 30.66 5.83 10.83
N PRO A 177 31.20 6.96 11.30
CA PRO A 177 31.72 7.98 10.40
C PRO A 177 32.67 7.37 9.38
N ARG A 178 32.50 7.72 8.10
CA ARG A 178 33.45 7.34 7.05
C ARG A 178 34.81 7.87 7.45
N ARG A 179 35.82 7.01 7.46
CA ARG A 179 37.21 7.46 7.60
C ARG A 179 37.46 8.44 6.46
N THR A 180 37.62 9.71 6.77
CA THR A 180 38.08 10.69 5.79
C THR A 180 39.47 10.25 5.37
N THR A 181 39.61 9.76 4.15
CA THR A 181 40.91 9.48 3.55
C THR A 181 41.60 10.82 3.30
N GLY A 182 42.25 11.36 4.33
CA GLY A 182 43.02 12.61 4.31
C GLY A 182 42.86 13.34 5.65
N GLY A 183 43.90 13.62 6.42
CA GLY A 183 45.32 13.35 6.27
C GLY A 183 46.01 14.05 7.44
N ASP A 184 46.61 13.28 8.34
CA ASP A 184 47.60 13.79 9.30
C ASP A 184 48.87 12.98 9.05
N ALA A 185 49.72 13.58 8.22
CA ALA A 185 51.15 13.32 8.17
C ALA A 185 51.85 14.39 9.02
#